data_AF-A0A147J1U5-F1
#
_entry.id   AF-A0A147J1U5-F1
#
_cell.length_a   1.000
_cell.length_b   1.000
_cell.length_c   1.000
_cell.angle_alpha   90.00
_cell.angle_beta   90.00
_cell.angle_gamma   90.00
#
_symmetry.space_group_name_H-M   'P 1'
#
loop_
_entity.id
_entity.type
_entity.pdbx_description
1 polymer ?
#
loop_
_entity_poly.entity_id
_entity_poly.type
_entity_poly.pdbx_seq_one_letter_code
_entity_poly.pdbx_strand_id
1 'polypeptide(L)'
;NGWPIILDKGKTVPWTLAKPRLPASPAPKLPTSGDFDYTDEFDGTRLAMQWIGVRTPKTPFYTVANGSLTMRGGDALGDRQGVPGFVGRRQQHAIADVSTTLTFTPAKDGARAGLVAMQNDYAYLFFGLTRIDGQTRIALYKREGKNTRDETAPETLVASAPLNAKGPVTLSLRAKGGTMAFDYRVGGKT
;
A
#
# COMPACT_ATOMS: atom_id res chain seq x y z
N ASN A 1 -29.63 -37.33 -8.96
CA ASN A 1 -30.28 -36.04 -9.32
C ASN A 1 -29.34 -35.09 -10.07
N GLY A 2 -28.07 -35.46 -10.37
CA GLY A 2 -27.20 -34.70 -11.27
C GLY A 2 -26.69 -33.37 -10.71
N TRP A 3 -26.95 -33.06 -9.44
CA TRP A 3 -26.47 -31.83 -8.82
C TRP A 3 -24.99 -31.94 -8.48
N PRO A 4 -24.18 -30.91 -8.78
CA PRO A 4 -22.77 -30.90 -8.44
C PRO A 4 -22.60 -30.79 -6.93
N ILE A 5 -21.67 -31.59 -6.39
CA ILE A 5 -21.27 -31.57 -4.98
C ILE A 5 -19.76 -31.32 -4.95
N ILE A 6 -19.33 -30.27 -4.25
CA ILE A 6 -17.90 -29.92 -4.11
C ILE A 6 -17.29 -30.72 -2.96
N LEU A 7 -17.96 -30.76 -1.81
CA LEU A 7 -17.58 -31.52 -0.61
C LEU A 7 -18.83 -32.02 0.12
N ASP A 8 -18.68 -33.07 0.91
CA ASP A 8 -19.73 -33.53 1.81
C ASP A 8 -20.13 -32.44 2.81
N LYS A 9 -21.42 -32.41 3.17
CA LYS A 9 -21.96 -31.45 4.13
C LYS A 9 -21.16 -31.49 5.45
N GLY A 10 -20.71 -30.32 5.88
CA GLY A 10 -19.97 -30.15 7.14
C GLY A 10 -18.47 -30.40 7.04
N LYS A 11 -17.92 -30.72 5.86
CA LYS A 11 -16.47 -30.80 5.67
C LYS A 11 -15.87 -29.43 5.37
N THR A 12 -14.75 -29.11 6.02
CA THR A 12 -13.94 -27.93 5.74
C THR A 12 -13.16 -28.11 4.44
N VAL A 13 -13.03 -27.06 3.63
CA VAL A 13 -12.14 -27.06 2.46
C VAL A 13 -10.70 -27.24 2.94
N PRO A 14 -10.00 -28.31 2.53
CA PRO A 14 -8.65 -28.56 3.01
C PRO A 14 -7.65 -27.56 2.40
N TRP A 15 -6.58 -27.29 3.14
CA TRP A 15 -5.49 -26.40 2.69
C TRP A 15 -4.74 -26.92 1.46
N THR A 16 -4.70 -28.25 1.31
CA THR A 16 -4.00 -28.91 0.21
C THR A 16 -4.90 -30.00 -0.38
N LEU A 17 -4.92 -30.08 -1.72
CA LEU A 17 -5.68 -31.07 -2.48
C LEU A 17 -4.76 -31.72 -3.53
N ALA A 18 -5.14 -32.91 -3.99
CA ALA A 18 -4.52 -33.48 -5.16
C ALA A 18 -4.71 -32.55 -6.37
N LYS A 19 -3.61 -32.23 -7.05
CA LYS A 19 -3.66 -31.40 -8.26
C LYS A 19 -4.54 -32.09 -9.32
N PRO A 20 -5.42 -31.36 -10.03
CA PRO A 20 -6.17 -31.92 -11.14
C PRO A 20 -5.25 -32.53 -12.22
N ARG A 21 -5.72 -33.57 -12.91
CA ARG A 21 -5.03 -34.17 -14.07
C ARG A 21 -5.14 -33.26 -15.30
N LEU A 22 -4.49 -32.11 -15.23
CA LEU A 22 -4.41 -31.11 -16.29
C LEU A 22 -2.94 -30.84 -16.64
N PRO A 23 -2.64 -30.47 -17.91
CA PRO A 23 -1.30 -30.05 -18.30
C PRO A 23 -0.79 -28.91 -17.41
N ALA A 24 0.53 -28.90 -17.16
CA ALA A 24 1.14 -27.81 -16.42
C ALA A 24 1.16 -26.52 -17.27
N SER A 25 0.78 -25.40 -16.67
CA SER A 25 1.00 -24.07 -17.23
C SER A 25 2.40 -23.58 -16.88
N PRO A 26 3.02 -22.73 -17.71
CA PRO A 26 4.26 -22.06 -17.35
C PRO A 26 4.05 -21.18 -16.10
N ALA A 27 5.10 -21.02 -15.31
CA ALA A 27 5.08 -20.10 -14.18
C ALA A 27 4.81 -18.65 -14.65
N PRO A 28 4.00 -17.88 -13.91
CA PRO A 28 3.77 -16.48 -14.26
C PRO A 28 5.05 -15.68 -14.04
N LYS A 29 5.27 -14.65 -14.88
CA LYS A 29 6.44 -13.75 -14.73
C LYS A 29 6.47 -13.03 -13.38
N LEU A 30 5.28 -12.63 -12.89
CA LEU A 30 5.11 -12.14 -11.53
C LEU A 30 4.48 -13.27 -10.71
N PRO A 31 5.13 -13.75 -9.63
CA PRO A 31 4.56 -14.77 -8.77
C PRO A 31 3.21 -14.35 -8.18
N THR A 32 2.27 -15.30 -8.09
CA THR A 32 0.90 -15.06 -7.56
C THR A 32 0.49 -16.08 -6.49
N SER A 33 1.40 -16.97 -6.10
CA SER A 33 1.15 -18.04 -5.12
C SER A 33 2.45 -18.47 -4.46
N GLY A 34 2.35 -19.03 -3.25
CA GLY A 34 3.50 -19.41 -2.45
C GLY A 34 4.20 -18.19 -1.84
N ASP A 35 5.36 -18.43 -1.23
CA ASP A 35 6.22 -17.35 -0.73
C ASP A 35 6.96 -16.73 -1.91
N PHE A 36 6.94 -15.40 -1.99
CA PHE A 36 7.61 -14.69 -3.08
C PHE A 36 8.04 -13.28 -2.66
N ASP A 37 9.08 -12.80 -3.31
CA ASP A 37 9.47 -11.41 -3.37
C ASP A 37 9.33 -10.87 -4.81
N TYR A 38 9.27 -9.55 -4.93
CA TYR A 38 9.40 -8.86 -6.20
C TYR A 38 9.74 -7.39 -5.94
N THR A 39 10.39 -6.76 -6.92
CA THR A 39 10.59 -5.32 -6.97
C THR A 39 9.97 -4.79 -8.26
N ASP A 40 9.27 -3.65 -8.17
CA ASP A 40 8.87 -2.89 -9.36
C ASP A 40 9.79 -1.68 -9.46
N GLU A 41 10.76 -1.75 -10.37
CA GLU A 41 11.74 -0.69 -10.63
C GLU A 41 11.13 0.46 -11.47
N PHE A 42 9.88 0.33 -11.93
CA PHE A 42 9.21 1.33 -12.76
C PHE A 42 9.95 1.62 -14.09
N ASP A 43 10.67 0.63 -14.64
CA ASP A 43 11.43 0.72 -15.91
C ASP A 43 10.54 0.81 -17.16
N GLY A 44 9.25 0.53 -17.02
CA GLY A 44 8.28 0.62 -18.10
C GLY A 44 7.82 2.05 -18.40
N THR A 45 6.79 2.15 -19.23
CA THR A 45 6.09 3.42 -19.53
C THR A 45 4.70 3.49 -18.89
N ARG A 46 4.32 2.46 -18.13
CA ARG A 46 3.01 2.33 -17.47
C ARG A 46 3.12 1.44 -16.25
N LEU A 47 2.21 1.63 -15.30
CA LEU A 47 2.07 0.71 -14.17
C LEU A 47 1.65 -0.68 -14.68
N ALA A 48 2.24 -1.71 -14.08
CA ALA A 48 1.83 -3.08 -14.31
C ALA A 48 0.45 -3.37 -13.67
N MET A 49 -0.25 -4.39 -14.17
CA MET A 49 -1.69 -4.63 -13.90
C MET A 49 -2.04 -4.90 -12.42
N GLN A 50 -1.04 -5.23 -11.60
CA GLN A 50 -1.22 -5.48 -10.18
C GLN A 50 -1.48 -4.21 -9.36
N TRP A 51 -1.13 -3.02 -9.89
CA TRP A 51 -1.36 -1.75 -9.25
C TRP A 51 -2.82 -1.31 -9.38
N ILE A 52 -3.42 -0.95 -8.26
CA ILE A 52 -4.81 -0.49 -8.17
C ILE A 52 -4.87 0.91 -7.55
N GLY A 53 -5.85 1.70 -7.99
CA GLY A 53 -6.18 2.99 -7.39
C GLY A 53 -7.47 2.93 -6.56
N VAL A 54 -7.79 4.04 -5.91
CA VAL A 54 -9.09 4.26 -5.26
C VAL A 54 -9.97 5.05 -6.22
N ARG A 55 -11.14 4.49 -6.58
CA ARG A 55 -12.12 5.09 -7.50
C ARG A 55 -11.50 5.46 -8.87
N THR A 56 -12.20 6.27 -9.66
CA THR A 56 -11.79 6.69 -11.01
C THR A 56 -11.32 8.14 -11.00
N PRO A 57 -10.04 8.42 -11.28
CA PRO A 57 -9.55 9.79 -11.37
C PRO A 57 -10.11 10.50 -12.60
N LYS A 58 -10.51 11.77 -12.45
CA LYS A 58 -10.94 12.62 -13.57
C LYS A 58 -9.77 13.09 -14.44
N THR A 59 -8.58 13.18 -13.85
CA THR A 59 -7.34 13.56 -14.51
C THR A 59 -6.22 12.60 -14.09
N PRO A 60 -5.27 12.26 -14.99
CA PRO A 60 -4.13 11.43 -14.61
C PRO A 60 -3.36 12.07 -13.45
N PHE A 61 -2.98 11.31 -12.43
CA PHE A 61 -2.21 11.82 -11.29
C PHE A 61 -0.80 11.22 -11.18
N TYR A 62 -0.41 10.33 -12.10
CA TYR A 62 0.92 9.71 -12.08
C TYR A 62 1.53 9.61 -13.46
N THR A 63 2.84 9.39 -13.50
CA THR A 63 3.61 9.05 -14.71
C THR A 63 4.66 8.01 -14.33
N VAL A 64 4.89 7.05 -15.23
CA VAL A 64 5.95 6.04 -15.11
C VAL A 64 6.96 6.32 -16.21
N ALA A 65 8.18 6.69 -15.83
CA ALA A 65 9.25 6.97 -16.77
C ALA A 65 10.61 6.92 -16.05
N ASN A 66 11.65 6.56 -16.79
CA ASN A 66 13.06 6.63 -16.35
C ASN A 66 13.31 5.91 -15.02
N GLY A 67 12.75 4.71 -14.82
CA GLY A 67 12.92 3.94 -13.58
C GLY A 67 12.24 4.60 -12.37
N SER A 68 11.15 5.34 -12.58
CA SER A 68 10.46 6.03 -11.50
C SER A 68 8.96 6.14 -11.70
N LEU A 69 8.24 6.09 -10.58
CA LEU A 69 6.84 6.47 -10.47
C LEU A 69 6.77 7.89 -9.89
N THR A 70 6.39 8.85 -10.72
CA THR A 70 6.09 10.22 -10.26
C THR A 70 4.60 10.34 -10.00
N MET A 71 4.22 10.85 -8.81
CA MET A 71 2.83 11.02 -8.41
C MET A 71 2.54 12.45 -7.99
N ARG A 72 1.34 12.92 -8.31
CA ARG A 72 0.75 14.16 -7.80
C ARG A 72 -0.23 13.83 -6.67
N GLY A 73 -0.30 14.71 -5.69
CA GLY A 73 -1.33 14.63 -4.66
C GLY A 73 -2.73 14.71 -5.27
N GLY A 74 -3.67 14.03 -4.63
CA GLY A 74 -5.10 14.11 -4.94
C GLY A 74 -5.87 14.57 -3.70
N ASP A 75 -7.12 14.13 -3.61
CA ASP A 75 -7.94 14.36 -2.42
C ASP A 75 -7.39 13.60 -1.20
N ALA A 76 -7.91 13.91 -0.01
CA ALA A 76 -7.49 13.23 1.21
C ALA A 76 -7.81 11.72 1.14
N LEU A 77 -6.92 10.86 1.64
CA LEU A 77 -7.10 9.39 1.66
C LEU A 77 -8.42 8.94 2.30
N GLY A 78 -8.95 9.75 3.20
CA GLY A 78 -10.19 9.50 3.93
C GLY A 78 -11.43 10.21 3.38
N ASP A 79 -11.30 10.92 2.27
CA ASP A 79 -12.43 11.56 1.58
C ASP A 79 -13.15 10.52 0.71
N ARG A 80 -14.42 10.31 1.02
CA ARG A 80 -15.27 9.29 0.38
C ARG A 80 -15.79 9.73 -0.99
N GLN A 81 -15.77 11.02 -1.27
CA GLN A 81 -16.17 11.60 -2.55
C GLN A 81 -14.95 11.94 -3.42
N GLY A 82 -13.77 11.95 -2.82
CA GLY A 82 -12.51 12.27 -3.47
C GLY A 82 -11.77 11.08 -4.06
N VAL A 83 -10.80 11.40 -4.92
CA VAL A 83 -9.83 10.48 -5.49
C VAL A 83 -8.44 10.84 -4.98
N PRO A 84 -7.86 10.04 -4.07
CA PRO A 84 -6.52 10.29 -3.58
C PRO A 84 -5.47 9.99 -4.66
N GLY A 85 -4.33 10.69 -4.58
CA GLY A 85 -3.13 10.34 -5.32
C GLY A 85 -2.52 9.06 -4.76
N PHE A 86 -3.10 7.91 -5.12
CA PHE A 86 -2.80 6.61 -4.53
C PHE A 86 -2.71 5.54 -5.62
N VAL A 87 -1.65 4.74 -5.54
CA VAL A 87 -1.59 3.42 -6.19
C VAL A 87 -1.07 2.42 -5.16
N GLY A 88 -1.64 1.23 -5.16
CA GLY A 88 -1.28 0.19 -4.20
C GLY A 88 -1.44 -1.21 -4.77
N ARG A 89 -1.11 -2.19 -3.94
CA ARG A 89 -1.31 -3.62 -4.22
C ARG A 89 -1.96 -4.29 -3.03
N ARG A 90 -2.57 -5.45 -3.29
CA ARG A 90 -3.12 -6.31 -2.24
C ARG A 90 -1.98 -6.92 -1.42
N GLN A 91 -2.08 -6.85 -0.10
CA GLN A 91 -1.28 -7.67 0.80
C GLN A 91 -1.72 -9.14 0.63
N GLN A 92 -0.82 -10.01 0.18
CA GLN A 92 -1.12 -11.42 -0.11
C GLN A 92 -0.69 -12.39 1.02
N HIS A 93 0.09 -11.91 1.98
CA HIS A 93 0.63 -12.70 3.09
C HIS A 93 0.41 -12.01 4.43
N ALA A 94 0.18 -12.80 5.48
CA ALA A 94 0.06 -12.31 6.85
C ALA A 94 1.41 -11.87 7.45
N ILE A 95 2.51 -12.33 6.85
CA ILE A 95 3.88 -11.93 7.14
C ILE A 95 4.43 -11.35 5.83
N ALA A 96 4.74 -10.05 5.81
CA ALA A 96 5.17 -9.38 4.58
C ALA A 96 6.01 -8.15 4.90
N ASP A 97 7.06 -7.93 4.10
CA ASP A 97 7.87 -6.73 4.13
C ASP A 97 7.60 -5.90 2.86
N VAL A 98 7.38 -4.60 3.03
CA VAL A 98 7.11 -3.66 1.95
C VAL A 98 8.00 -2.45 2.13
N SER A 99 8.72 -2.03 1.09
CA SER A 99 9.50 -0.81 1.13
C SER A 99 9.36 0.01 -0.15
N THR A 100 9.58 1.32 -0.03
CA THR A 100 9.71 2.23 -1.17
C THR A 100 10.77 3.28 -0.88
N THR A 101 11.47 3.74 -1.91
CA THR A 101 12.38 4.88 -1.82
C THR A 101 11.77 6.05 -2.57
N LEU A 102 11.61 7.18 -1.89
CA LEU A 102 11.00 8.37 -2.48
C LEU A 102 11.82 9.63 -2.21
N THR A 103 11.66 10.61 -3.10
CA THR A 103 12.08 11.99 -2.87
C THR A 103 10.84 12.87 -2.84
N PHE A 104 10.66 13.64 -1.76
CA PHE A 104 9.52 14.52 -1.60
C PHE A 104 9.89 15.72 -0.74
N THR A 105 9.49 16.92 -1.17
CA THR A 105 9.61 18.15 -0.39
C THR A 105 8.22 18.71 -0.13
N PRO A 106 7.71 18.66 1.10
CA PRO A 106 6.37 19.15 1.39
C PRO A 106 6.29 20.68 1.29
N ALA A 107 5.47 21.16 0.36
CA ALA A 107 5.33 22.60 0.06
C ALA A 107 4.59 23.39 1.15
N LYS A 108 3.74 22.72 1.95
CA LYS A 108 2.94 23.34 3.03
C LYS A 108 2.62 22.32 4.11
N ASP A 109 2.23 22.80 5.28
CA ASP A 109 1.84 21.95 6.40
C ASP A 109 0.67 21.02 5.99
N GLY A 110 0.75 19.76 6.40
CA GLY A 110 -0.17 18.70 6.00
C GLY A 110 0.08 18.07 4.62
N ALA A 111 0.89 18.69 3.74
CA ALA A 111 1.33 18.03 2.51
C ALA A 111 2.16 16.79 2.85
N ARG A 112 1.92 15.66 2.17
CA ARG A 112 2.53 14.39 2.53
C ARG A 112 2.67 13.41 1.36
N ALA A 113 3.66 12.51 1.46
CA ALA A 113 3.88 11.39 0.56
C ALA A 113 4.53 10.23 1.30
N GLY A 114 4.16 8.99 0.97
CA GLY A 114 4.71 7.81 1.64
C GLY A 114 3.94 6.53 1.36
N LEU A 115 4.05 5.58 2.29
CA LEU A 115 3.33 4.31 2.29
C LEU A 115 2.01 4.44 3.04
N VAL A 116 1.02 3.66 2.60
CA VAL A 116 -0.25 3.50 3.32
C VAL A 116 -0.64 2.03 3.37
N ALA A 117 -0.91 1.52 4.57
CA ALA A 117 -1.67 0.28 4.76
C ALA A 117 -3.14 0.64 4.80
N MET A 118 -3.82 0.48 3.65
CA MET A 118 -5.19 0.90 3.46
C MET A 118 -6.15 -0.29 3.51
N GLN A 119 -7.17 -0.18 4.37
CA GLN A 119 -8.29 -1.12 4.39
C GLN A 119 -9.52 -0.49 3.72
N ASN A 120 -9.88 0.74 4.10
CA ASN A 120 -10.90 1.56 3.45
C ASN A 120 -10.68 3.06 3.78
N ASP A 121 -11.60 3.95 3.38
CA ASP A 121 -11.50 5.40 3.65
C ASP A 121 -11.53 5.72 5.17
N TYR A 122 -12.06 4.82 6.00
CA TYR A 122 -12.24 4.98 7.45
C TYR A 122 -11.07 4.40 8.26
N ALA A 123 -10.35 3.43 7.71
CA ALA A 123 -9.34 2.66 8.43
C ALA A 123 -8.07 2.48 7.59
N TYR A 124 -6.99 3.14 8.02
CA TYR A 124 -5.68 3.03 7.39
C TYR A 124 -4.56 3.51 8.32
N LEU A 125 -3.33 3.10 8.00
CA LEU A 125 -2.09 3.63 8.57
C LEU A 125 -1.31 4.32 7.47
N PHE A 126 -1.01 5.61 7.63
CA PHE A 126 -0.14 6.36 6.71
C PHE A 126 1.23 6.55 7.35
N PHE A 127 2.29 6.22 6.63
CA PHE A 127 3.67 6.41 7.08
C PHE A 127 4.49 7.09 5.99
N GLY A 128 5.06 8.26 6.29
CA GLY A 128 5.90 8.95 5.32
C GLY A 128 6.31 10.36 5.68
N LEU A 129 6.77 11.08 4.67
CA LEU A 129 7.23 12.46 4.79
C LEU A 129 6.03 13.39 4.83
N THR A 130 6.03 14.35 5.74
CA THR A 130 5.05 15.41 5.83
C THR A 130 5.68 16.70 6.37
N ARG A 131 4.89 17.77 6.46
CA ARG A 131 5.29 19.01 7.12
C ARG A 131 4.34 19.33 8.25
N ILE A 132 4.91 19.59 9.43
CA ILE A 132 4.22 19.92 10.68
C ILE A 132 4.93 21.14 11.25
N ASP A 133 4.18 22.21 11.53
CA ASP A 133 4.67 23.47 12.09
C ASP A 133 5.88 24.03 11.32
N GLY A 134 5.76 24.04 9.98
CA GLY A 134 6.82 24.53 9.11
C GLY A 134 8.02 23.58 8.90
N GLN A 135 8.08 22.43 9.59
CA GLN A 135 9.22 21.52 9.57
C GLN A 135 8.92 20.22 8.83
N THR A 136 9.85 19.75 8.00
CA THR A 136 9.75 18.42 7.37
C THR A 136 9.97 17.33 8.40
N ARG A 137 9.08 16.35 8.43
CA ARG A 137 9.10 15.24 9.39
C ARG A 137 8.79 13.92 8.71
N ILE A 138 9.28 12.83 9.28
CA ILE A 138 8.68 11.50 9.10
C ILE A 138 7.57 11.36 10.14
N ALA A 139 6.41 10.88 9.72
CA ALA A 139 5.26 10.72 10.60
C ALA A 139 4.48 9.44 10.28
N LEU A 140 3.97 8.83 11.35
CA LEU A 140 2.99 7.75 11.31
C LEU A 140 1.65 8.30 11.79
N TYR A 141 0.63 8.19 10.94
CA TYR A 141 -0.75 8.52 11.26
C TYR A 141 -1.60 7.26 11.23
N LYS A 142 -2.62 7.22 12.09
CA LYS A 142 -3.65 6.19 12.09
C LYS A 142 -5.02 6.82 11.93
N ARG A 143 -5.86 6.22 11.08
CA ARG A 143 -7.31 6.43 11.10
C ARG A 143 -8.00 5.13 11.51
N GLU A 144 -8.93 5.23 12.45
CA GLU A 144 -9.71 4.09 12.95
C GLU A 144 -11.19 4.45 13.12
N GLY A 145 -11.89 4.59 12.00
CA GLY A 145 -13.32 4.83 11.96
C GLY A 145 -14.14 3.55 11.80
N LYS A 146 -15.41 3.61 12.22
CA LYS A 146 -16.44 2.64 11.86
C LYS A 146 -16.78 2.78 10.38
N ASN A 147 -17.06 1.66 9.72
CA ASN A 147 -17.50 1.66 8.32
C ASN A 147 -18.99 2.04 8.22
N THR A 148 -19.33 3.28 8.56
CA THR A 148 -20.71 3.81 8.54
C THR A 148 -20.79 5.13 7.78
N ARG A 149 -22.00 5.52 7.39
CA ARG A 149 -22.22 6.73 6.59
C ARG A 149 -21.85 8.01 7.33
N ASP A 150 -22.03 8.03 8.64
CA ASP A 150 -21.89 9.23 9.48
C ASP A 150 -20.52 9.30 10.19
N GLU A 151 -19.60 8.40 9.84
CA GLU A 151 -18.26 8.39 10.44
C GLU A 151 -17.45 9.64 10.10
N THR A 152 -16.83 10.22 11.13
CA THR A 152 -16.05 11.47 11.09
C THR A 152 -14.69 11.35 11.77
N ALA A 153 -14.28 10.15 12.19
CA ALA A 153 -13.02 9.90 12.89
C ALA A 153 -11.85 10.61 12.19
N PRO A 154 -11.12 11.49 12.89
CA PRO A 154 -9.94 12.13 12.34
C PRO A 154 -8.77 11.15 12.27
N GLU A 155 -7.73 11.53 11.55
CA GLU A 155 -6.43 10.90 11.73
C GLU A 155 -5.83 11.29 13.07
N THR A 156 -5.15 10.35 13.71
CA THR A 156 -4.36 10.56 14.91
C THR A 156 -2.88 10.41 14.57
N LEU A 157 -2.06 11.38 14.97
CA LEU A 157 -0.60 11.26 14.90
C LEU A 157 -0.11 10.26 15.94
N VAL A 158 0.49 9.16 15.50
CA VAL A 158 1.02 8.10 16.38
C VAL A 158 2.45 8.40 16.80
N ALA A 159 3.29 8.79 15.84
CA ALA A 159 4.70 9.13 16.08
C ALA A 159 5.21 10.09 15.00
N SER A 160 6.18 10.93 15.34
CA SER A 160 6.92 11.71 14.34
C SER A 160 8.38 11.91 14.75
N ALA A 161 9.25 12.10 13.75
CA ALA A 161 10.64 12.45 13.93
C ALA A 161 11.03 13.58 12.95
N PRO A 162 11.84 14.56 13.36
CA PRO A 162 12.36 15.58 12.46
C PRO A 162 13.22 14.95 11.37
N LEU A 163 13.05 15.42 10.13
CA LEU A 163 13.83 14.97 8.99
C LEU A 163 14.66 16.13 8.44
N ASN A 164 15.92 16.18 8.87
CA ASN A 164 16.89 17.22 8.46
C ASN A 164 17.74 16.80 7.25
N ALA A 165 17.66 15.53 6.87
CA ALA A 165 18.48 14.98 5.80
C ALA A 165 17.92 15.35 4.42
N LYS A 166 18.83 15.65 3.50
CA LYS A 166 18.52 15.90 2.09
C LYS A 166 18.74 14.62 1.28
N GLY A 167 17.84 14.34 0.36
CA GLY A 167 17.94 13.21 -0.56
C GLY A 167 16.82 12.18 -0.38
N PRO A 168 16.93 11.03 -1.08
CA PRO A 168 15.93 9.98 -1.02
C PRO A 168 15.79 9.38 0.38
N VAL A 169 14.56 9.04 0.75
CA VAL A 169 14.22 8.33 1.98
C VAL A 169 13.63 6.99 1.60
N THR A 170 14.14 5.92 2.19
CA THR A 170 13.50 4.60 2.11
C THR A 170 12.55 4.46 3.30
N LEU A 171 11.29 4.14 3.02
CA LEU A 171 10.29 3.79 4.03
C LEU A 171 10.07 2.28 3.98
N SER A 172 9.97 1.63 5.14
CA SER A 172 9.61 0.22 5.23
C SER A 172 8.42 0.01 6.17
N LEU A 173 7.59 -0.96 5.81
CA LEU A 173 6.44 -1.48 6.55
C LEU A 173 6.61 -3.00 6.66
N ARG A 174 6.48 -3.55 7.87
CA ARG A 174 6.60 -4.99 8.11
C ARG A 174 5.36 -5.50 8.83
N ALA A 175 4.57 -6.34 8.15
CA ALA A 175 3.39 -6.97 8.70
C ALA A 175 3.75 -8.33 9.32
N LYS A 176 3.23 -8.62 10.51
CA LYS A 176 3.40 -9.91 11.19
C LYS A 176 2.15 -10.27 12.00
N GLY A 177 1.28 -11.11 11.42
CA GLY A 177 0.20 -11.80 12.12
C GLY A 177 -0.77 -10.90 12.90
N GLY A 178 -0.96 -9.64 12.45
CA GLY A 178 -1.81 -8.64 13.09
C GLY A 178 -1.06 -7.41 13.64
N THR A 179 0.27 -7.43 13.65
CA THR A 179 1.11 -6.26 14.00
C THR A 179 1.75 -5.67 12.76
N MET A 180 2.01 -4.35 12.76
CA MET A 180 2.80 -3.67 11.75
C MET A 180 3.89 -2.83 12.40
N ALA A 181 5.12 -2.97 11.89
CA ALA A 181 6.26 -2.13 12.26
C ALA A 181 6.61 -1.19 11.10
N PHE A 182 7.10 0.00 11.45
CA PHE A 182 7.44 1.06 10.50
C PHE A 182 8.85 1.54 10.79
N ASP A 183 9.69 1.64 9.76
CA ASP A 183 11.05 2.16 9.84
C ASP A 183 11.38 2.99 8.61
N TYR A 184 12.33 3.89 8.74
CA TYR A 184 12.83 4.67 7.61
C TYR A 184 14.35 4.65 7.58
N ARG A 185 14.93 4.82 6.40
CA ARG A 185 16.37 4.94 6.18
C ARG A 185 16.68 6.19 5.40
N VAL A 186 17.72 6.92 5.83
CA VAL A 186 18.25 8.07 5.11
C VAL A 186 19.77 7.98 5.05
N GLY A 187 20.35 8.14 3.85
CA GLY A 187 21.79 8.01 3.65
C GLY A 187 22.36 6.66 4.12
N GLY A 188 21.57 5.59 4.02
CA GLY A 188 21.97 4.23 4.44
C GLY A 188 21.88 3.94 5.94
N LYS A 189 21.39 4.87 6.78
CA LYS A 189 21.19 4.66 8.22
C LYS A 189 19.71 4.54 8.55
N THR A 190 19.38 3.55 9.38
CA THR A 190 18.04 3.30 9.95
C THR A 190 17.85 4.12 11.21
#